data_AF-A0A6M1RAG7-F1
#
_entry.id   AF-A0A6M1RAG7-F1
#
_cell.length_a   1.000
_cell.length_b   1.000
_cell.length_c   1.000
_cell.angle_alpha   90.00
_cell.angle_beta   90.00
_cell.angle_gamma   90.00
#
_symmetry.space_group_name_H-M   'P 1'
#
loop_
_entity.id
_entity.type
_entity.pdbx_description
1 polymer ?
#
loop_
_entity_poly.entity_id
_entity_poly.type
_entity_poly.pdbx_seq_one_letter_code
_entity_poly.pdbx_strand_id
1 'polypeptide(L)'
;MSNDGTSPLATPASKQWNDVDRPVDWQLRVYGLVVHTTGSGLPESARKKGISHTERAVDHYSQSHGCHYVNGWGGSEGGELLQMANESEQAIGVGMSNKDDPSKDQKLSVERGNWEGDLPAVLVDHWHARWPGKDNPMQLLPGTKTANSCYVHVECVPCVYHYDGPLTTDATPLRPGLRFTQAQHDTVAALAVDIAERNGWPTDQQWWRTPRLLGHEDLTPIARCDPKGGWDPGGLRDQPYFDWDYVYARIEELVSGGGTLPEPEDPMPLEEPSSVFAVLGDSADHFLSLVSDGDDVGAVMIAYDAGVQESKELTNLLFFARHPEMNGRRIESHETELADEWLSLRDDIVDPQLAAMSGG
;
A
#
# COMPACT_ATOMS: atom_id res chain seq x y z
N MET A 1 7.38 -18.47 22.78
CA MET A 1 5.91 -18.53 22.66
C MET A 1 5.54 -19.89 22.08
N SER A 2 4.41 -20.49 22.44
CA SER A 2 3.97 -21.76 21.82
C SER A 2 3.46 -21.48 20.41
N ASN A 3 4.06 -22.12 19.41
CA ASN A 3 3.56 -22.08 18.03
C ASN A 3 2.50 -23.17 17.86
N ASP A 4 1.27 -22.88 18.28
CA ASP A 4 0.10 -23.76 18.10
C ASP A 4 -0.75 -23.36 16.89
N GLY A 5 -0.24 -22.44 16.06
CA GLY A 5 -0.93 -21.90 14.89
C GLY A 5 -2.09 -20.96 15.21
N THR A 6 -2.17 -20.41 16.43
CA THR A 6 -3.08 -19.33 16.79
C THR A 6 -2.32 -18.04 17.07
N SER A 7 -2.87 -16.91 16.61
CA SER A 7 -2.31 -15.59 16.90
C SER A 7 -3.00 -14.97 18.12
N PRO A 8 -2.26 -14.46 19.12
CA PRO A 8 -2.85 -13.77 20.26
C PRO A 8 -3.49 -12.42 19.88
N LEU A 9 -3.19 -11.91 18.67
CA LEU A 9 -3.77 -10.68 18.14
C LEU A 9 -5.18 -10.87 17.55
N ALA A 10 -5.55 -12.13 17.27
CA ALA A 10 -6.78 -12.45 16.56
C ALA A 10 -7.85 -13.01 17.50
N THR A 11 -9.10 -12.62 17.23
CA THR A 11 -10.26 -13.27 17.85
C THR A 11 -10.68 -14.46 16.98
N PRO A 12 -11.02 -15.63 17.55
CA PRO A 12 -11.59 -16.72 16.76
C PRO A 12 -12.86 -16.26 16.02
N ALA A 13 -12.92 -16.51 14.70
CA ALA A 13 -14.09 -16.16 13.91
C ALA A 13 -15.33 -16.94 14.37
N SER A 14 -16.52 -16.37 14.19
CA SER A 14 -17.79 -17.05 14.49
C SER A 14 -18.03 -18.31 13.65
N LYS A 15 -17.39 -18.38 12.47
CA LYS A 15 -17.38 -19.54 11.57
C LYS A 15 -15.94 -19.84 11.18
N GLN A 16 -15.36 -20.85 11.79
CA GLN A 16 -14.04 -21.36 11.44
C GLN A 16 -14.15 -22.55 10.48
N TRP A 17 -13.07 -22.83 9.76
CA TRP A 17 -12.94 -24.00 8.90
C TRP A 17 -11.71 -24.84 9.32
N ASN A 18 -11.77 -26.13 9.00
CA ASN A 18 -10.71 -27.11 9.14
C ASN A 18 -10.92 -28.11 8.00
N ASP A 19 -9.90 -28.34 7.18
CA ASP A 19 -10.07 -29.09 5.92
C ASP A 19 -8.87 -30.00 5.66
N VAL A 20 -7.70 -29.40 5.48
CA VAL A 20 -6.48 -30.11 5.10
C VAL A 20 -5.30 -29.52 5.85
N ASP A 21 -4.65 -30.36 6.65
CA ASP A 21 -3.36 -30.04 7.24
C ASP A 21 -2.33 -29.68 6.16
N ARG A 22 -1.43 -28.75 6.47
CA ARG A 22 -0.23 -28.51 5.65
C ARG A 22 0.56 -29.80 5.47
N PRO A 23 1.35 -29.90 4.38
CA PRO A 23 2.36 -30.94 4.26
C PRO A 23 3.27 -30.95 5.50
N VAL A 24 3.69 -32.14 5.93
CA VAL A 24 4.42 -32.35 7.20
C VAL A 24 5.63 -31.41 7.37
N ASP A 25 6.32 -31.08 6.28
CA ASP A 25 7.50 -30.20 6.30
C ASP A 25 7.16 -28.74 6.61
N TRP A 26 5.89 -28.36 6.47
CA TRP A 26 5.37 -27.01 6.66
C TRP A 26 4.40 -26.87 7.84
N GLN A 27 4.02 -27.97 8.49
CA GLN A 27 3.25 -27.92 9.74
C GLN A 27 4.06 -27.18 10.80
N LEU A 28 3.50 -26.09 11.34
CA LEU A 28 4.14 -25.23 12.35
C LEU A 28 5.51 -24.65 11.91
N ARG A 29 5.72 -24.53 10.60
CA ARG A 29 6.92 -23.95 9.98
C ARG A 29 6.52 -22.93 8.92
N VAL A 30 5.73 -21.93 9.31
CA VAL A 30 5.27 -20.90 8.38
C VAL A 30 6.46 -20.16 7.81
N TYR A 31 6.54 -20.10 6.48
CA TYR A 31 7.59 -19.37 5.77
C TYR A 31 7.27 -17.87 5.66
N GLY A 32 6.02 -17.51 5.41
CA GLY A 32 5.66 -16.12 5.16
C GLY A 32 4.20 -15.81 5.40
N LEU A 33 3.86 -14.52 5.26
CA LEU A 33 2.51 -13.98 5.23
C LEU A 33 2.21 -13.43 3.84
N VAL A 34 1.06 -13.81 3.28
CA VAL A 34 0.50 -13.20 2.07
C VAL A 34 -0.70 -12.33 2.45
N VAL A 35 -0.63 -11.06 2.07
CA VAL A 35 -1.71 -10.07 2.22
C VAL A 35 -2.57 -10.09 0.96
N HIS A 36 -3.87 -10.14 1.18
CA HIS A 36 -4.90 -10.16 0.14
C HIS A 36 -5.89 -9.03 0.35
N THR A 37 -6.67 -8.75 -0.68
CA THR A 37 -7.93 -8.04 -0.58
C THR A 37 -9.10 -8.90 -1.00
N THR A 38 -10.22 -8.74 -0.30
CA THR A 38 -11.48 -9.40 -0.69
C THR A 38 -12.07 -8.88 -2.00
N GLY A 39 -11.46 -7.84 -2.58
CA GLY A 39 -12.01 -7.06 -3.68
C GLY A 39 -13.29 -6.30 -3.29
N SER A 40 -13.94 -5.65 -4.26
CA SER A 40 -15.15 -4.86 -4.02
C SER A 40 -16.41 -5.69 -3.77
N GLY A 41 -16.45 -6.94 -4.22
CA GLY A 41 -17.67 -7.74 -4.25
C GLY A 41 -18.22 -8.10 -2.87
N LEU A 42 -17.35 -8.41 -1.90
CA LEU A 42 -17.77 -8.70 -0.53
C LEU A 42 -18.30 -7.47 0.20
N PRO A 43 -17.59 -6.32 0.24
CA PRO A 43 -18.11 -5.13 0.90
C PRO A 43 -19.37 -4.58 0.20
N GLU A 44 -19.46 -4.64 -1.14
CA GLU A 44 -20.69 -4.31 -1.87
C GLU A 44 -21.86 -5.21 -1.46
N SER A 45 -21.62 -6.53 -1.41
CA SER A 45 -22.63 -7.49 -0.97
C SER A 45 -23.06 -7.28 0.48
N ALA A 46 -22.15 -6.86 1.36
CA ALA A 46 -22.45 -6.58 2.76
C ALA A 46 -23.38 -5.38 2.88
N ARG A 47 -23.04 -4.28 2.19
CA ARG A 47 -23.85 -3.07 2.12
C ARG A 47 -25.25 -3.33 1.56
N LYS A 48 -25.36 -4.09 0.46
CA LYS A 48 -26.66 -4.47 -0.13
C LYS A 48 -27.55 -5.27 0.84
N LYS A 49 -26.93 -6.03 1.75
CA LYS A 49 -27.63 -6.86 2.73
C LYS A 49 -27.83 -6.17 4.08
N GLY A 50 -27.22 -5.00 4.31
CA GLY A 50 -27.25 -4.31 5.60
C GLY A 50 -26.56 -5.09 6.73
N ILE A 51 -25.50 -5.84 6.41
CA ILE A 51 -24.70 -6.60 7.38
C ILE A 51 -23.27 -6.05 7.43
N SER A 52 -22.51 -6.44 8.45
CA SER A 52 -21.09 -6.06 8.57
C SER A 52 -20.28 -6.60 7.39
N HIS A 53 -19.35 -5.78 6.88
CA HIS A 53 -18.42 -6.15 5.81
C HIS A 53 -17.48 -7.29 6.27
N THR A 54 -17.02 -7.22 7.53
CA THR A 54 -16.22 -8.26 8.17
C THR A 54 -17.01 -9.56 8.34
N GLU A 55 -18.27 -9.49 8.78
CA GLU A 55 -19.15 -10.67 8.88
C GLU A 55 -19.38 -11.33 7.50
N ARG A 56 -19.61 -10.51 6.46
CA ARG A 56 -19.78 -11.00 5.10
C ARG A 56 -18.53 -11.71 4.57
N ALA A 57 -17.35 -11.23 4.93
CA ALA A 57 -16.08 -11.85 4.59
C ALA A 57 -15.89 -13.18 5.34
N VAL A 58 -16.15 -13.23 6.65
CA VAL A 58 -16.15 -14.47 7.44
C VAL A 58 -17.04 -15.53 6.81
N ASP A 59 -18.28 -15.16 6.45
CA ASP A 59 -19.23 -16.06 5.79
C ASP A 59 -18.73 -16.64 4.46
N HIS A 60 -17.96 -15.85 3.71
CA HIS A 60 -17.39 -16.28 2.44
C HIS A 60 -16.20 -17.23 2.67
N TYR A 61 -15.24 -16.82 3.50
CA TYR A 61 -14.00 -17.57 3.69
C TYR A 61 -14.16 -18.82 4.55
N SER A 62 -15.22 -18.92 5.37
CA SER A 62 -15.58 -20.17 6.04
C SER A 62 -16.01 -21.28 5.07
N GLN A 63 -16.30 -20.94 3.82
CA GLN A 63 -16.73 -21.89 2.78
C GLN A 63 -15.66 -22.09 1.70
N SER A 64 -14.90 -21.05 1.37
CA SER A 64 -13.86 -21.14 0.34
C SER A 64 -12.52 -21.65 0.85
N HIS A 65 -12.31 -21.61 2.18
CA HIS A 65 -11.04 -21.95 2.84
C HIS A 65 -9.85 -21.10 2.32
N GLY A 66 -10.14 -19.91 1.80
CA GLY A 66 -9.16 -19.08 1.10
C GLY A 66 -8.16 -18.36 2.01
N CYS A 67 -8.46 -18.21 3.31
CA CYS A 67 -7.58 -17.48 4.22
C CYS A 67 -7.60 -18.01 5.65
N HIS A 68 -6.54 -17.65 6.39
CA HIS A 68 -6.41 -17.92 7.82
C HIS A 68 -6.99 -16.79 8.65
N TYR A 69 -6.90 -15.55 8.15
CA TYR A 69 -7.34 -14.35 8.84
C TYR A 69 -8.19 -13.46 7.94
N VAL A 70 -9.24 -12.87 8.51
CA VAL A 70 -9.97 -11.73 7.92
C VAL A 70 -9.64 -10.50 8.76
N ASN A 71 -9.25 -9.42 8.09
CA ASN A 71 -8.87 -8.15 8.71
C ASN A 71 -9.89 -7.06 8.32
N GLY A 72 -10.83 -6.80 9.24
CA GLY A 72 -11.82 -5.74 9.12
C GLY A 72 -11.23 -4.34 9.28
N TRP A 73 -12.05 -3.30 9.13
CA TRP A 73 -11.59 -1.91 9.12
C TRP A 73 -11.05 -1.43 10.47
N GLY A 74 -11.50 -2.02 11.57
CA GLY A 74 -11.00 -1.76 12.92
C GLY A 74 -9.66 -2.42 13.25
N GLY A 75 -9.18 -3.34 12.41
CA GLY A 75 -7.95 -4.09 12.69
C GLY A 75 -8.01 -4.92 13.98
N SER A 76 -6.86 -5.40 14.42
CA SER A 76 -6.67 -6.18 15.66
C SER A 76 -7.04 -5.39 16.92
N GLU A 77 -6.64 -4.11 17.02
CA GLU A 77 -6.99 -3.26 18.17
C GLU A 77 -8.49 -3.01 18.29
N GLY A 78 -9.20 -2.94 17.15
CA GLY A 78 -10.66 -2.86 17.10
C GLY A 78 -11.37 -4.20 17.28
N GLY A 79 -10.65 -5.30 17.49
CA GLY A 79 -11.22 -6.64 17.61
C GLY A 79 -11.74 -7.23 16.28
N GLU A 80 -11.29 -6.69 15.15
CA GLU A 80 -11.71 -7.10 13.80
C GLU A 80 -10.63 -7.88 13.02
N LEU A 81 -9.56 -8.33 13.68
CA LEU A 81 -8.71 -9.40 13.17
C LEU A 81 -9.32 -10.75 13.60
N LEU A 82 -9.93 -11.45 12.66
CA LEU A 82 -10.65 -12.71 12.92
C LEU A 82 -9.90 -13.91 12.36
N GLN A 83 -9.58 -14.89 13.20
CA GLN A 83 -8.93 -16.13 12.78
C GLN A 83 -9.95 -17.17 12.31
N MET A 84 -9.90 -17.47 11.02
CA MET A 84 -10.78 -18.38 10.29
C MET A 84 -10.34 -19.85 10.39
N ALA A 85 -9.05 -20.11 10.51
CA ALA A 85 -8.50 -21.46 10.64
C ALA A 85 -7.16 -21.44 11.38
N ASN A 86 -6.78 -22.60 11.93
CA ASN A 86 -5.45 -22.78 12.50
C ASN A 86 -4.38 -22.65 11.41
N GLU A 87 -3.24 -22.03 11.71
CA GLU A 87 -2.14 -21.90 10.74
C GLU A 87 -1.49 -23.24 10.38
N SER A 88 -1.78 -24.34 11.08
CA SER A 88 -1.41 -25.70 10.66
C SER A 88 -2.20 -26.18 9.44
N GLU A 89 -3.36 -25.60 9.18
CA GLU A 89 -4.19 -25.90 8.02
C GLU A 89 -3.62 -25.22 6.77
N GLN A 90 -3.90 -25.81 5.60
CA GLN A 90 -3.52 -25.28 4.31
C GLN A 90 -4.67 -24.47 3.70
N ALA A 91 -4.61 -23.14 3.77
CA ALA A 91 -5.56 -22.29 3.04
C ALA A 91 -5.33 -22.34 1.52
N ILE A 92 -6.40 -22.15 0.75
CA ILE A 92 -6.37 -22.10 -0.73
C ILE A 92 -6.36 -20.65 -1.23
N GLY A 93 -5.42 -19.85 -0.71
CA GLY A 93 -5.43 -18.40 -0.94
C GLY A 93 -4.68 -17.93 -2.18
N VAL A 94 -3.72 -18.68 -2.71
CA VAL A 94 -2.93 -18.33 -3.89
C VAL A 94 -2.94 -19.48 -4.91
N GLY A 95 -3.53 -19.24 -6.08
CA GLY A 95 -3.55 -20.19 -7.19
C GLY A 95 -2.44 -19.93 -8.19
N MET A 96 -1.34 -20.68 -8.13
CA MET A 96 -0.19 -20.52 -9.05
C MET A 96 -0.45 -21.05 -10.47
N SER A 97 -1.47 -21.87 -10.65
CA SER A 97 -1.86 -22.45 -11.93
C SER A 97 -3.36 -22.36 -12.15
N ASN A 98 -3.77 -22.22 -13.41
CA ASN A 98 -5.16 -22.10 -13.81
C ASN A 98 -5.38 -22.92 -15.08
N LYS A 99 -5.93 -24.13 -14.91
CA LYS A 99 -6.19 -25.05 -16.01
C LYS A 99 -7.37 -24.62 -16.88
N ASP A 100 -8.31 -23.89 -16.29
CA ASP A 100 -9.54 -23.47 -16.95
C ASP A 100 -9.31 -22.20 -17.78
N ASP A 101 -8.36 -21.36 -17.36
CA ASP A 101 -7.92 -20.16 -18.07
C ASP A 101 -6.38 -20.09 -18.10
N PRO A 102 -5.74 -20.74 -19.09
CA PRO A 102 -4.28 -20.74 -19.23
C PRO A 102 -3.67 -19.35 -19.42
N SER A 103 -4.46 -18.34 -19.81
CA SER A 103 -3.98 -16.95 -19.89
C SER A 103 -3.76 -16.32 -18.52
N LYS A 104 -4.32 -16.93 -17.46
CA LYS A 104 -4.13 -16.55 -16.05
C LYS A 104 -3.23 -17.50 -15.28
N ASP A 105 -2.55 -18.43 -15.97
CA ASP A 105 -1.68 -19.42 -15.34
C ASP A 105 -0.26 -18.86 -15.17
N GLN A 106 0.05 -18.43 -13.94
CA GLN A 106 1.35 -17.85 -13.61
C GLN A 106 2.51 -18.81 -13.90
N LYS A 107 2.36 -20.07 -13.50
CA LYS A 107 3.40 -21.08 -13.68
C LYS A 107 3.66 -21.34 -15.16
N LEU A 108 2.61 -21.48 -15.96
CA LEU A 108 2.72 -21.73 -17.39
C LEU A 108 3.41 -20.56 -18.12
N SER A 109 3.07 -19.32 -17.75
CA SER A 109 3.68 -18.13 -18.36
C SER A 109 5.18 -18.02 -18.04
N VAL A 110 5.58 -18.29 -16.80
CA VAL A 110 6.99 -18.35 -16.40
C VAL A 110 7.73 -19.49 -17.11
N GLU A 111 7.12 -20.69 -17.21
CA GLU A 111 7.70 -21.84 -17.94
C GLU A 111 7.94 -21.55 -19.42
N ARG A 112 7.15 -20.67 -20.03
CA ARG A 112 7.31 -20.21 -21.41
C ARG A 112 8.29 -19.05 -21.56
N GLY A 113 8.75 -18.46 -20.45
CA GLY A 113 9.62 -17.29 -20.44
C GLY A 113 8.92 -16.01 -20.92
N ASN A 114 7.58 -15.93 -20.80
CA ASN A 114 6.79 -14.80 -21.33
C ASN A 114 6.10 -13.96 -20.26
N TRP A 115 6.39 -14.18 -18.97
CA TRP A 115 5.61 -13.58 -17.89
C TRP A 115 5.61 -12.05 -17.90
N GLU A 116 6.72 -11.40 -18.25
CA GLU A 116 6.76 -9.94 -18.42
C GLU A 116 5.93 -9.47 -19.61
N GLY A 117 5.97 -10.21 -20.72
CA GLY A 117 5.20 -9.90 -21.93
C GLY A 117 3.68 -10.10 -21.77
N ASP A 118 3.27 -10.90 -20.79
CA ASP A 118 1.87 -11.15 -20.44
C ASP A 118 1.31 -10.09 -19.46
N LEU A 119 2.14 -9.14 -19.00
CA LEU A 119 1.78 -8.15 -17.98
C LEU A 119 1.86 -6.70 -18.49
N PRO A 120 1.10 -5.77 -17.88
CA PRO A 120 1.30 -4.34 -18.07
C PRO A 120 2.73 -3.93 -17.67
N ALA A 121 3.40 -3.11 -18.49
CA ALA A 121 4.76 -2.64 -18.22
C ALA A 121 4.91 -2.01 -16.83
N VAL A 122 3.95 -1.17 -16.43
CA VAL A 122 3.92 -0.55 -15.09
C VAL A 122 3.98 -1.58 -13.95
N LEU A 123 3.30 -2.72 -14.09
CA LEU A 123 3.34 -3.78 -13.10
C LEU A 123 4.70 -4.49 -13.08
N VAL A 124 5.28 -4.75 -14.26
CA VAL A 124 6.61 -5.36 -14.38
C VAL A 124 7.67 -4.47 -13.72
N ASP A 125 7.62 -3.17 -13.96
CA ASP A 125 8.54 -2.19 -13.38
C ASP A 125 8.44 -2.16 -11.85
N HIS A 126 7.22 -2.07 -11.30
CA HIS A 126 7.00 -2.11 -9.85
C HIS A 126 7.41 -3.45 -9.24
N TRP A 127 7.17 -4.56 -9.93
CA TRP A 127 7.55 -5.90 -9.45
C TRP A 127 9.07 -6.04 -9.35
N HIS A 128 9.82 -5.59 -10.38
CA HIS A 128 11.29 -5.62 -10.36
C HIS A 128 11.88 -4.66 -9.34
N ALA A 129 11.29 -3.47 -9.18
CA ALA A 129 11.70 -2.52 -8.15
C ALA A 129 11.55 -3.11 -6.74
N ARG A 130 10.48 -3.88 -6.52
CA ARG A 130 10.21 -4.54 -5.24
C ARG A 130 11.09 -5.76 -5.00
N TRP A 131 11.40 -6.54 -6.04
CA TRP A 131 12.11 -7.82 -5.93
C TRP A 131 13.44 -7.82 -6.71
N PRO A 132 14.41 -6.97 -6.35
CA PRO A 132 15.67 -6.89 -7.07
C PRO A 132 16.41 -8.23 -7.03
N GLY A 133 16.90 -8.65 -8.20
CA GLY A 133 17.64 -9.91 -8.36
C GLY A 133 16.76 -11.16 -8.40
N LYS A 134 15.44 -11.02 -8.54
CA LYS A 134 14.52 -12.11 -8.85
C LYS A 134 14.10 -12.03 -10.31
N ASP A 135 14.19 -13.15 -11.04
CA ASP A 135 13.86 -13.17 -12.47
C ASP A 135 12.35 -13.31 -12.74
N ASN A 136 11.61 -13.87 -11.77
CA ASN A 136 10.17 -14.11 -11.89
C ASN A 136 9.52 -14.44 -10.52
N PRO A 137 8.17 -14.38 -10.44
CA PRO A 137 7.40 -14.69 -9.23
C PRO A 137 7.67 -16.06 -8.60
N MET A 138 8.05 -17.08 -9.38
CA MET A 138 8.31 -18.41 -8.83
C MET A 138 9.56 -18.45 -7.93
N GLN A 139 10.50 -17.51 -8.10
CA GLN A 139 11.71 -17.40 -7.27
C GLN A 139 11.47 -16.76 -5.90
N LEU A 140 10.25 -16.30 -5.62
CA LEU A 140 9.81 -15.85 -4.30
C LEU A 140 9.45 -17.03 -3.37
N LEU A 141 9.15 -18.21 -3.95
CA LEU A 141 8.78 -19.39 -3.18
C LEU A 141 10.03 -20.09 -2.57
N PRO A 142 9.92 -20.64 -1.34
CA PRO A 142 11.02 -21.31 -0.65
C PRO A 142 11.25 -22.75 -1.16
N GLY A 143 11.54 -22.92 -2.45
CA GLY A 143 11.78 -24.23 -3.05
C GLY A 143 10.53 -25.11 -3.21
N THR A 144 9.34 -24.53 -3.04
CA THR A 144 8.03 -25.16 -3.30
C THR A 144 7.41 -24.62 -4.58
N LYS A 145 6.38 -25.30 -5.08
CA LYS A 145 5.59 -24.90 -6.27
C LYS A 145 4.30 -24.17 -5.92
N THR A 146 4.01 -23.98 -4.63
CA THR A 146 2.79 -23.32 -4.16
C THR A 146 3.06 -22.54 -2.88
N ALA A 147 2.44 -21.35 -2.77
CA ALA A 147 2.47 -20.58 -1.53
C ALA A 147 1.56 -21.19 -0.45
N ASN A 148 0.42 -21.77 -0.84
CA ASN A 148 -0.60 -22.29 0.09
C ASN A 148 -0.03 -23.25 1.15
N SER A 149 0.94 -24.10 0.77
CA SER A 149 1.55 -25.04 1.69
C SER A 149 2.38 -24.39 2.79
N CYS A 150 2.95 -23.20 2.56
CA CYS A 150 3.96 -22.61 3.46
C CYS A 150 3.68 -21.18 3.92
N TYR A 151 2.67 -20.49 3.39
CA TYR A 151 2.30 -19.14 3.81
C TYR A 151 1.01 -19.12 4.62
N VAL A 152 0.93 -18.18 5.56
CA VAL A 152 -0.32 -17.71 6.15
C VAL A 152 -0.95 -16.67 5.22
N HIS A 153 -2.28 -16.55 5.25
CA HIS A 153 -3.04 -15.70 4.35
C HIS A 153 -3.99 -14.81 5.16
N VAL A 154 -3.87 -13.49 4.96
CA VAL A 154 -4.75 -12.49 5.58
C VAL A 154 -5.51 -11.73 4.50
N GLU A 155 -6.84 -11.66 4.65
CA GLU A 155 -7.76 -10.98 3.73
C GLU A 155 -8.19 -9.65 4.32
N CYS A 156 -7.78 -8.54 3.69
CA CYS A 156 -8.19 -7.20 4.09
C CYS A 156 -9.47 -6.79 3.34
N VAL A 157 -10.52 -6.46 4.09
CA VAL A 157 -11.77 -5.96 3.53
C VAL A 157 -11.59 -4.48 3.17
N PRO A 158 -11.66 -4.04 1.91
CA PRO A 158 -11.38 -2.65 1.58
C PRO A 158 -12.48 -1.72 2.10
N CYS A 159 -12.09 -0.57 2.65
CA CYS A 159 -12.99 0.52 3.08
C CYS A 159 -13.38 1.45 1.93
N VAL A 160 -12.61 1.43 0.84
CA VAL A 160 -12.93 2.08 -0.44
C VAL A 160 -13.16 1.02 -1.50
N TYR A 161 -14.38 0.92 -2.01
CA TYR A 161 -14.80 -0.15 -2.92
C TYR A 161 -15.90 0.33 -3.88
N HIS A 162 -16.13 -0.43 -4.95
CA HIS A 162 -17.19 -0.11 -5.91
C HIS A 162 -18.57 -0.52 -5.36
N TYR A 163 -19.55 0.39 -5.43
CA TYR A 163 -20.95 0.14 -5.06
C TYR A 163 -21.88 0.69 -6.16
N ASP A 164 -22.57 -0.21 -6.88
CA ASP A 164 -23.44 0.15 -8.03
C ASP A 164 -22.72 0.97 -9.12
N GLY A 165 -21.40 0.78 -9.27
CA GLY A 165 -20.58 1.46 -10.27
C GLY A 165 -19.48 2.34 -9.66
N PRO A 166 -19.82 3.47 -9.01
CA PRO A 166 -18.82 4.39 -8.46
C PRO A 166 -18.07 3.80 -7.26
N LEU A 167 -16.89 4.35 -6.98
CA LEU A 167 -16.20 4.12 -5.72
C LEU A 167 -16.97 4.79 -4.58
N THR A 168 -17.09 4.08 -3.47
CA THR A 168 -17.63 4.58 -2.21
C THR A 168 -16.63 4.32 -1.10
N THR A 169 -16.59 5.24 -0.13
CA THR A 169 -15.74 5.17 1.05
C THR A 169 -16.64 5.06 2.28
N ASP A 170 -16.52 3.97 3.02
CA ASP A 170 -17.34 3.72 4.22
C ASP A 170 -16.53 3.79 5.53
N ALA A 171 -15.21 3.80 5.44
CA ALA A 171 -14.30 4.16 6.53
C ALA A 171 -13.10 4.91 5.97
N THR A 172 -12.43 5.71 6.80
CA THR A 172 -11.32 6.55 6.38
C THR A 172 -10.10 5.69 5.99
N PRO A 173 -9.66 5.70 4.72
CA PRO A 173 -8.41 5.05 4.34
C PRO A 173 -7.22 5.76 4.99
N LEU A 174 -6.10 5.06 5.16
CA LEU A 174 -4.87 5.61 5.78
C LEU A 174 -4.44 6.95 5.13
N ARG A 175 -4.56 7.06 3.80
CA ARG A 175 -4.35 8.31 3.04
C ARG A 175 -5.19 8.30 1.76
N PRO A 176 -5.44 9.46 1.12
CA PRO A 176 -6.18 9.54 -0.12
C PRO A 176 -5.61 8.62 -1.21
N GLY A 177 -6.50 7.92 -1.92
CA GLY A 177 -6.15 6.95 -2.97
C GLY A 177 -6.04 5.50 -2.50
N LEU A 178 -5.70 5.27 -1.23
CA LEU A 178 -5.68 3.92 -0.66
C LEU A 178 -7.09 3.36 -0.44
N ARG A 179 -7.16 2.04 -0.24
CA ARG A 179 -8.42 1.31 -0.01
C ARG A 179 -8.54 0.70 1.38
N PHE A 180 -7.54 0.83 2.23
CA PHE A 180 -7.49 0.22 3.56
C PHE A 180 -7.22 1.26 4.64
N THR A 181 -7.77 1.03 5.83
CA THR A 181 -7.61 1.93 6.99
C THR A 181 -6.21 1.82 7.57
N GLN A 182 -5.80 2.79 8.40
CA GLN A 182 -4.55 2.68 9.15
C GLN A 182 -4.51 1.42 10.04
N ALA A 183 -5.59 1.14 10.76
CA ALA A 183 -5.71 -0.02 11.63
C ALA A 183 -5.49 -1.36 10.88
N GLN A 184 -5.92 -1.45 9.61
CA GLN A 184 -5.64 -2.63 8.78
C GLN A 184 -4.15 -2.78 8.48
N HIS A 185 -3.45 -1.69 8.15
CA HIS A 185 -2.01 -1.72 7.90
C HIS A 185 -1.22 -2.05 9.19
N ASP A 186 -1.58 -1.43 10.31
CA ASP A 186 -0.99 -1.75 11.63
C ASP A 186 -1.17 -3.22 11.98
N THR A 187 -2.35 -3.77 11.68
CA THR A 187 -2.65 -5.18 11.91
C THR A 187 -1.81 -6.10 11.04
N VAL A 188 -1.58 -5.76 9.78
CA VAL A 188 -0.68 -6.54 8.91
C VAL A 188 0.75 -6.52 9.47
N ALA A 189 1.24 -5.36 9.91
CA ALA A 189 2.56 -5.24 10.52
C ALA A 189 2.67 -6.09 11.80
N ALA A 190 1.72 -5.95 12.73
CA ALA A 190 1.71 -6.68 14.00
C ALA A 190 1.57 -8.19 13.80
N LEU A 191 0.67 -8.62 12.91
CA LEU A 191 0.49 -10.03 12.57
C LEU A 191 1.74 -10.62 11.92
N ALA A 192 2.41 -9.89 11.04
CA ALA A 192 3.65 -10.34 10.44
C ALA A 192 4.75 -10.56 11.50
N VAL A 193 4.88 -9.64 12.47
CA VAL A 193 5.83 -9.77 13.59
C VAL A 193 5.49 -10.96 14.48
N ASP A 194 4.21 -11.14 14.86
CA ASP A 194 3.75 -12.30 15.64
C ASP A 194 4.11 -13.63 14.94
N ILE A 195 3.79 -13.74 13.65
CA ILE A 195 4.12 -14.94 12.85
C ILE A 195 5.64 -15.15 12.82
N ALA A 196 6.42 -14.08 12.59
CA ALA A 196 7.87 -14.13 12.52
C ALA A 196 8.48 -14.66 13.84
N GLU A 197 8.02 -14.14 14.98
CA GLU A 197 8.50 -14.55 16.31
C GLU A 197 8.13 -16.01 16.62
N ARG A 198 6.89 -16.41 16.36
CA ARG A 198 6.42 -17.79 16.61
C ARG A 198 7.13 -18.82 15.72
N ASN A 199 7.57 -18.42 14.53
CA ASN A 199 8.21 -19.31 13.55
C ASN A 199 9.74 -19.10 13.47
N GLY A 200 10.33 -18.29 14.35
CA GLY A 200 11.78 -18.11 14.46
C GLY A 200 12.43 -17.55 13.19
N TRP A 201 11.80 -16.56 12.56
CA TRP A 201 12.39 -15.89 11.39
C TRP A 201 13.64 -15.10 11.78
N PRO A 202 14.57 -14.86 10.84
CA PRO A 202 15.84 -14.18 11.14
C PRO A 202 15.61 -12.76 11.65
N THR A 203 16.16 -12.42 12.81
CA THR A 203 16.05 -11.08 13.44
C THR A 203 17.18 -10.13 13.03
N ASP A 204 18.24 -10.66 12.43
CA ASP A 204 19.40 -9.90 11.93
C ASP A 204 19.20 -9.39 10.49
N GLN A 205 18.03 -9.64 9.91
CA GLN A 205 17.67 -9.27 8.54
C GLN A 205 16.35 -8.50 8.55
N GLN A 206 16.19 -7.59 7.59
CA GLN A 206 14.90 -6.96 7.30
C GLN A 206 13.99 -7.96 6.59
N TRP A 207 13.56 -9.01 7.30
CA TRP A 207 12.79 -10.11 6.74
C TRP A 207 11.49 -9.65 6.07
N TRP A 208 10.93 -8.51 6.49
CA TRP A 208 9.74 -7.88 5.88
C TRP A 208 9.98 -7.35 4.46
N ARG A 209 11.24 -7.17 4.04
CA ARG A 209 11.65 -6.84 2.67
C ARG A 209 12.13 -8.06 1.87
N THR A 210 11.85 -9.26 2.38
CA THR A 210 12.15 -10.53 1.70
C THR A 210 10.84 -11.21 1.31
N PRO A 211 10.88 -12.34 0.58
CA PRO A 211 9.67 -13.09 0.26
C PRO A 211 8.88 -13.65 1.45
N ARG A 212 9.22 -13.30 2.69
CA ARG A 212 8.42 -13.65 3.88
C ARG A 212 7.19 -12.76 4.07
N LEU A 213 7.12 -11.59 3.43
CA LEU A 213 5.96 -10.72 3.46
C LEU A 213 5.62 -10.28 2.04
N LEU A 214 4.49 -10.78 1.53
CA LEU A 214 4.08 -10.64 0.14
C LEU A 214 2.63 -10.14 0.05
N GLY A 215 2.30 -9.46 -1.04
CA GLY A 215 0.95 -9.39 -1.58
C GLY A 215 0.69 -10.54 -2.55
N HIS A 216 -0.57 -10.84 -2.82
CA HIS A 216 -0.94 -11.89 -3.79
C HIS A 216 -0.35 -11.61 -5.18
N GLU A 217 -0.40 -10.35 -5.62
CA GLU A 217 0.14 -9.87 -6.89
C GLU A 217 1.66 -10.00 -7.04
N ASP A 218 2.42 -10.21 -5.96
CA ASP A 218 3.83 -10.55 -6.06
C ASP A 218 4.03 -11.97 -6.59
N LEU A 219 3.12 -12.88 -6.23
CA LEU A 219 3.18 -14.31 -6.51
C LEU A 219 2.49 -14.67 -7.83
N THR A 220 1.34 -14.07 -8.11
CA THR A 220 0.52 -14.38 -9.30
C THR A 220 0.06 -13.12 -10.05
N PRO A 221 0.99 -12.21 -10.42
CA PRO A 221 0.64 -10.94 -11.07
C PRO A 221 -0.28 -11.11 -12.28
N ILE A 222 -0.15 -12.19 -13.04
CA ILE A 222 -1.00 -12.43 -14.24
C ILE A 222 -2.49 -12.54 -13.89
N ALA A 223 -2.82 -13.19 -12.78
CA ALA A 223 -4.20 -13.32 -12.33
C ALA A 223 -4.65 -12.15 -11.44
N ARG A 224 -3.72 -11.24 -11.10
CA ARG A 224 -3.88 -10.17 -10.11
C ARG A 224 -3.52 -8.79 -10.64
N CYS A 225 -3.67 -8.59 -11.96
CA CYS A 225 -3.45 -7.31 -12.60
C CYS A 225 -4.68 -6.76 -13.31
N ASP A 226 -4.69 -5.45 -13.46
CA ASP A 226 -5.50 -4.69 -14.40
C ASP A 226 -4.56 -3.76 -15.22
N PRO A 227 -5.05 -3.01 -16.24
CA PRO A 227 -4.18 -2.17 -17.06
C PRO A 227 -3.35 -1.11 -16.30
N LYS A 228 -3.70 -0.79 -15.05
CA LYS A 228 -3.01 0.18 -14.20
C LYS A 228 -2.08 -0.47 -13.17
N GLY A 229 -1.95 -1.80 -13.15
CA GLY A 229 -1.03 -2.51 -12.25
C GLY A 229 -1.69 -3.65 -11.47
N GLY A 230 -1.01 -4.09 -10.39
CA GLY A 230 -1.51 -5.10 -9.47
C GLY A 230 -2.72 -4.58 -8.68
N TRP A 231 -3.69 -5.45 -8.34
CA TRP A 231 -4.86 -5.07 -7.55
C TRP A 231 -5.02 -5.80 -6.22
N ASP A 232 -4.17 -6.79 -5.90
CA ASP A 232 -4.32 -7.69 -4.75
C ASP A 232 -3.01 -7.81 -3.93
N PRO A 233 -2.80 -7.00 -2.88
CA PRO A 233 -3.72 -5.99 -2.34
C PRO A 233 -3.66 -4.64 -3.08
N GLY A 234 -2.86 -4.53 -4.15
CA GLY A 234 -2.77 -3.35 -4.99
C GLY A 234 -1.63 -2.40 -4.62
N GLY A 235 -0.50 -2.93 -4.16
CA GLY A 235 0.74 -2.17 -3.93
C GLY A 235 1.60 -2.00 -5.19
N LEU A 236 1.51 -2.90 -6.18
CA LEU A 236 2.30 -2.86 -7.42
C LEU A 236 1.64 -2.00 -8.51
N ARG A 237 1.44 -0.71 -8.23
CA ARG A 237 0.81 0.26 -9.15
C ARG A 237 1.17 1.69 -8.76
N ASP A 238 1.13 2.63 -9.71
CA ASP A 238 1.49 4.04 -9.46
C ASP A 238 0.62 4.74 -8.41
N GLN A 239 -0.65 4.34 -8.35
CA GLN A 239 -1.61 4.80 -7.34
C GLN A 239 -2.01 3.60 -6.47
N PRO A 240 -1.21 3.28 -5.44
CA PRO A 240 -1.41 2.08 -4.65
C PRO A 240 -2.77 2.09 -3.96
N TYR A 241 -3.32 0.90 -3.75
CA TYR A 241 -4.45 0.66 -2.86
C TYR A 241 -3.98 0.32 -1.45
N PHE A 242 -2.79 -0.27 -1.32
CA PHE A 242 -2.18 -0.73 -0.08
C PHE A 242 -0.79 -0.14 0.10
N ASP A 243 -0.46 0.29 1.32
CA ASP A 243 0.76 1.03 1.63
C ASP A 243 1.84 0.13 2.24
N TRP A 244 2.71 -0.40 1.38
CA TRP A 244 3.81 -1.25 1.84
C TRP A 244 4.87 -0.48 2.64
N ASP A 245 5.16 0.76 2.27
CA ASP A 245 6.18 1.55 2.98
C ASP A 245 5.76 1.86 4.41
N TYR A 246 4.48 2.18 4.63
CA TYR A 246 3.92 2.32 5.98
C TYR A 246 4.07 1.01 6.77
N VAL A 247 3.70 -0.13 6.17
CA VAL A 247 3.80 -1.44 6.85
C VAL A 247 5.25 -1.77 7.20
N TYR A 248 6.20 -1.49 6.31
CA TYR A 248 7.63 -1.73 6.57
C TYR A 248 8.16 -0.87 7.71
N ALA A 249 7.86 0.43 7.70
CA ALA A 249 8.22 1.33 8.79
C ALA A 249 7.60 0.86 10.12
N ARG A 250 6.33 0.43 10.10
CA ARG A 250 5.66 -0.06 11.29
C ARG A 250 6.26 -1.36 11.83
N ILE A 251 6.70 -2.27 10.96
CA ILE A 251 7.43 -3.47 11.39
C ILE A 251 8.79 -3.10 11.99
N GLU A 252 9.51 -2.14 11.40
CA GLU A 252 10.78 -1.64 11.93
C GLU A 252 10.64 -1.10 13.36
N GLU A 253 9.56 -0.34 13.63
CA GLU A 253 9.22 0.16 14.96
C GLU A 253 8.94 -0.99 15.96
N LEU A 254 8.12 -1.96 15.56
CA LEU A 254 7.73 -3.09 16.40
C LEU A 254 8.92 -3.99 16.75
N VAL A 255 9.77 -4.31 15.76
CA VAL A 255 10.94 -5.18 15.94
C VAL A 255 12.05 -4.50 16.75
N SER A 256 12.18 -3.17 16.67
CA SER A 256 13.16 -2.41 17.45
C SER A 256 12.82 -2.33 18.94
N GLY A 257 11.76 -3.00 19.40
CA GLY A 257 11.44 -3.21 20.81
C GLY A 257 10.64 -2.08 21.45
N GLY A 258 9.88 -1.31 20.66
CA GLY A 258 9.14 -0.18 21.20
C GLY A 258 10.10 0.84 21.84
N GLY A 259 11.06 1.33 21.05
CA GLY A 259 11.43 2.72 21.22
C GLY A 259 10.13 3.48 21.14
N THR A 260 9.76 4.16 22.23
CA THR A 260 8.85 5.29 22.20
C THR A 260 9.00 5.94 20.81
N LEU A 261 7.89 6.19 20.08
CA LEU A 261 7.89 7.44 19.33
C LEU A 261 8.53 8.44 20.30
N PRO A 262 9.47 9.31 19.91
CA PRO A 262 9.64 10.49 20.75
C PRO A 262 8.21 10.92 21.10
N GLU A 263 7.84 10.91 22.40
CA GLU A 263 6.67 11.71 22.78
C GLU A 263 6.91 13.01 22.03
N PRO A 264 5.93 13.56 21.29
CA PRO A 264 6.16 14.81 20.58
C PRO A 264 6.80 15.72 21.61
N GLU A 265 8.11 15.95 21.52
CA GLU A 265 8.84 16.51 22.64
C GLU A 265 8.12 17.81 22.90
N ASP A 266 7.62 18.05 24.11
CA ASP A 266 6.99 19.31 24.45
C ASP A 266 7.95 20.39 23.93
N PRO A 267 7.47 21.24 23.00
CA PRO A 267 8.16 21.57 21.77
C PRO A 267 9.61 21.93 22.04
N MET A 268 10.55 21.08 21.59
CA MET A 268 11.74 21.69 21.00
C MET A 268 11.21 22.73 20.01
N PRO A 269 11.68 23.98 20.12
CA PRO A 269 11.01 25.14 19.56
C PRO A 269 10.65 24.81 18.13
N LEU A 270 9.34 24.79 17.85
CA LEU A 270 8.74 24.46 16.56
C LEU A 270 9.78 24.64 15.45
N GLU A 271 10.39 23.54 14.98
CA GLU A 271 10.84 23.57 13.60
C GLU A 271 9.54 23.64 12.82
N GLU A 272 9.20 24.88 12.47
CA GLU A 272 8.08 25.30 11.66
C GLU A 272 7.81 24.23 10.59
N PRO A 273 6.53 23.87 10.34
CA PRO A 273 6.19 22.88 9.31
C PRO A 273 7.00 23.21 8.08
N SER A 274 7.88 22.28 7.65
CA SER A 274 8.90 22.58 6.64
C SER A 274 8.22 23.30 5.49
N SER A 275 8.44 24.61 5.45
CA SER A 275 7.66 25.50 4.61
C SER A 275 7.76 24.98 3.20
N VAL A 276 6.70 25.09 2.39
CA VAL A 276 6.82 24.80 0.94
C VAL A 276 7.97 25.59 0.31
N PHE A 277 8.40 26.68 0.95
CA PHE A 277 9.55 27.52 0.59
C PHE A 277 10.90 27.04 1.14
N ALA A 278 10.98 25.95 1.91
CA ALA A 278 12.23 25.45 2.51
C ALA A 278 13.28 25.09 1.43
N VAL A 279 12.83 24.64 0.26
CA VAL A 279 13.69 24.38 -0.91
C VAL A 279 14.44 25.63 -1.39
N LEU A 280 13.94 26.83 -1.07
CA LEU A 280 14.55 28.10 -1.45
C LEU A 280 15.68 28.53 -0.50
N GLY A 281 15.84 27.87 0.65
CA GLY A 281 16.84 28.22 1.66
C GLY A 281 16.79 29.71 2.03
N ASP A 282 17.95 30.37 1.99
CA ASP A 282 18.10 31.80 2.29
C ASP A 282 17.34 32.73 1.33
N SER A 283 16.83 32.22 0.20
CA SER A 283 16.09 33.00 -0.80
C SER A 283 14.59 33.09 -0.54
N ALA A 284 14.07 32.36 0.45
CA ALA A 284 12.62 32.27 0.73
C ALA A 284 11.98 33.64 1.03
N ASP A 285 12.60 34.46 1.88
CA ASP A 285 12.05 35.78 2.24
C ASP A 285 12.01 36.73 1.02
N HIS A 286 13.03 36.67 0.17
CA HIS A 286 13.09 37.49 -1.04
C HIS A 286 12.04 37.03 -2.05
N PHE A 287 11.88 35.72 -2.24
CA PHE A 287 10.82 35.14 -3.06
C PHE A 287 9.43 35.61 -2.61
N LEU A 288 9.13 35.52 -1.31
CA LEU A 288 7.84 35.94 -0.76
C LEU A 288 7.59 37.45 -0.92
N SER A 289 8.62 38.28 -0.74
CA SER A 289 8.52 39.72 -0.98
C SER A 289 8.14 40.02 -2.43
N LEU A 290 8.77 39.34 -3.40
CA LEU A 290 8.49 39.54 -4.82
C LEU A 290 7.06 39.16 -5.19
N VAL A 291 6.57 38.01 -4.67
CA VAL A 291 5.17 37.62 -4.88
C VAL A 291 4.20 38.63 -4.25
N SER A 292 4.49 39.11 -3.03
CA SER A 292 3.66 40.13 -2.38
C SER A 292 3.65 41.46 -3.13
N ASP A 293 4.74 41.81 -3.82
CA ASP A 293 4.86 43.02 -4.64
C ASP A 293 4.24 42.84 -6.05
N GLY A 294 3.78 41.63 -6.39
CA GLY A 294 3.20 41.28 -7.68
C GLY A 294 4.23 41.03 -8.79
N ASP A 295 5.49 40.82 -8.43
CA ASP A 295 6.58 40.46 -9.34
C ASP A 295 6.79 38.94 -9.39
N ASP A 296 5.80 38.22 -9.93
CA ASP A 296 5.86 36.76 -10.02
C ASP A 296 7.00 36.28 -10.94
N VAL A 297 7.37 37.06 -11.95
CA VAL A 297 8.49 36.73 -12.86
C VAL A 297 9.81 36.80 -12.10
N GLY A 298 10.03 37.86 -11.33
CA GLY A 298 11.20 37.97 -10.44
C GLY A 298 11.25 36.84 -9.42
N ALA A 299 10.11 36.46 -8.84
CA ALA A 299 10.03 35.35 -7.90
C ALA A 299 10.42 34.00 -8.55
N VAL A 300 9.95 33.71 -9.77
CA VAL A 300 10.35 32.50 -10.52
C VAL A 300 11.85 32.47 -10.78
N MET A 301 12.47 33.60 -11.14
CA MET A 301 13.91 33.68 -11.34
C MET A 301 14.70 33.35 -10.07
N ILE A 302 14.28 33.90 -8.92
CA ILE A 302 14.90 33.60 -7.62
C ILE A 302 14.79 32.11 -7.28
N ALA A 303 13.63 31.50 -7.51
CA ALA A 303 13.44 30.08 -7.26
C ALA A 303 14.26 29.18 -8.22
N TYR A 304 14.38 29.61 -9.48
CA TYR A 304 15.21 28.93 -10.47
C TYR A 304 16.71 28.95 -10.11
N ASP A 305 17.21 30.11 -9.68
CA ASP A 305 18.60 30.27 -9.21
C ASP A 305 18.88 29.48 -7.93
N ALA A 306 17.85 29.28 -7.09
CA ALA A 306 17.91 28.40 -5.93
C ALA A 306 17.87 26.89 -6.28
N GLY A 307 17.79 26.54 -7.57
CA GLY A 307 17.86 25.17 -8.07
C GLY A 307 16.52 24.50 -8.34
N VAL A 308 15.39 25.22 -8.20
CA VAL A 308 14.06 24.70 -8.53
C VAL A 308 13.78 24.96 -10.00
N GLN A 309 13.95 23.94 -10.85
CA GLN A 309 13.87 24.11 -12.32
C GLN A 309 12.65 23.45 -12.95
N GLU A 310 11.91 22.64 -12.19
CA GLU A 310 10.72 21.96 -12.66
C GLU A 310 9.51 22.90 -12.68
N SER A 311 8.84 22.99 -13.83
CA SER A 311 7.66 23.84 -14.05
C SER A 311 6.59 23.66 -12.96
N LYS A 312 6.30 22.42 -12.60
CA LYS A 312 5.29 22.10 -11.58
C LYS A 312 5.68 22.60 -10.19
N GLU A 313 6.97 22.53 -9.84
CA GLU A 313 7.47 22.93 -8.52
C GLU A 313 7.49 24.44 -8.38
N LEU A 314 7.95 25.15 -9.42
CA LEU A 314 7.89 26.60 -9.50
C LEU A 314 6.45 27.13 -9.42
N THR A 315 5.52 26.47 -10.11
CA THR A 315 4.10 26.81 -10.05
C THR A 315 3.54 26.64 -8.64
N ASN A 316 3.91 25.55 -7.95
CA ASN A 316 3.48 25.34 -6.56
C ASN A 316 4.00 26.41 -5.61
N LEU A 317 5.26 26.85 -5.76
CA LEU A 317 5.83 27.91 -4.93
C LEU A 317 5.06 29.22 -5.11
N LEU A 318 4.82 29.65 -6.35
CA LEU A 318 4.03 30.86 -6.61
C LEU A 318 2.61 30.72 -6.05
N PHE A 319 1.95 29.59 -6.33
CA PHE A 319 0.58 29.35 -5.91
C PHE A 319 0.46 29.41 -4.39
N PHE A 320 1.32 28.72 -3.64
CA PHE A 320 1.25 28.74 -2.18
C PHE A 320 1.72 30.07 -1.56
N ALA A 321 2.52 30.87 -2.26
CA ALA A 321 2.87 32.22 -1.80
C ALA A 321 1.67 33.17 -1.92
N ARG A 322 0.81 32.97 -2.92
CA ARG A 322 -0.46 33.68 -3.08
C ARG A 322 -1.57 33.15 -2.16
N HIS A 323 -1.53 31.87 -1.84
CA HIS A 323 -2.50 31.17 -1.00
C HIS A 323 -1.88 30.61 0.29
N PRO A 324 -1.39 31.47 1.21
CA PRO A 324 -0.79 31.01 2.46
C PRO A 324 -1.79 30.21 3.33
N GLU A 325 -3.10 30.46 3.20
CA GLU A 325 -4.17 29.72 3.86
C GLU A 325 -4.26 28.26 3.45
N MET A 326 -3.73 27.91 2.26
CA MET A 326 -3.66 26.53 1.81
C MET A 326 -2.59 25.75 2.56
N ASN A 327 -1.56 26.42 3.09
CA ASN A 327 -0.50 25.82 3.91
C ASN A 327 0.08 24.51 3.30
N GLY A 328 0.32 24.51 1.99
CA GLY A 328 0.82 23.34 1.25
C GLY A 328 -0.22 22.23 0.98
N ARG A 329 -1.48 22.42 1.41
CA ARG A 329 -2.60 21.50 1.11
C ARG A 329 -2.86 21.45 -0.39
N ARG A 330 -3.15 20.25 -0.89
CA ARG A 330 -3.54 20.04 -2.29
C ARG A 330 -4.92 20.66 -2.58
N ILE A 331 -5.06 21.21 -3.78
CA ILE A 331 -6.35 21.65 -4.34
C ILE A 331 -7.27 20.42 -4.50
N GLU A 332 -8.45 20.48 -3.90
CA GLU A 332 -9.48 19.44 -3.95
C GLU A 332 -10.28 19.52 -5.27
N SER A 333 -10.94 18.43 -5.64
CA SER A 333 -11.68 18.34 -6.92
C SER A 333 -12.84 19.33 -7.07
N HIS A 334 -13.33 19.90 -5.98
CA HIS A 334 -14.40 20.90 -5.98
C HIS A 334 -13.87 22.35 -5.94
N GLU A 335 -12.57 22.55 -5.74
CA GLU A 335 -11.92 23.86 -5.67
C GLU A 335 -11.48 24.30 -7.08
N THR A 336 -12.45 24.40 -7.98
CA THR A 336 -12.18 24.64 -9.41
C THR A 336 -11.50 25.98 -9.66
N GLU A 337 -11.81 27.01 -8.88
CA GLU A 337 -11.19 28.34 -9.00
C GLU A 337 -9.69 28.31 -8.67
N LEU A 338 -9.30 27.57 -7.63
CA LEU A 338 -7.89 27.38 -7.27
C LEU A 338 -7.14 26.56 -8.32
N ALA A 339 -7.81 25.54 -8.89
CA ALA A 339 -7.24 24.73 -9.96
C ALA A 339 -7.01 25.55 -11.23
N ASP A 340 -7.96 26.41 -11.60
CA ASP A 340 -7.85 27.30 -12.76
C ASP A 340 -6.74 28.35 -12.54
N GLU A 341 -6.62 28.91 -11.33
CA GLU A 341 -5.53 29.83 -10.98
C GLU A 341 -4.16 29.15 -11.06
N TRP A 342 -4.03 27.93 -10.51
CA TRP A 342 -2.78 27.17 -10.61
C TRP A 342 -2.37 26.92 -12.06
N LEU A 343 -3.33 26.60 -12.93
CA LEU A 343 -3.08 26.41 -14.36
C LEU A 343 -2.66 27.72 -15.05
N SER A 344 -3.30 28.85 -14.73
CA SER A 344 -2.93 30.16 -15.27
C SER A 344 -1.51 30.57 -14.83
N LEU A 345 -1.14 30.36 -13.55
CA LEU A 345 0.22 30.61 -13.07
C LEU A 345 1.26 29.80 -13.86
N ARG A 346 0.97 28.52 -14.11
CA ARG A 346 1.88 27.67 -14.89
C ARG A 346 2.01 28.16 -16.33
N ASP A 347 0.87 28.29 -17.00
CA ASP A 347 0.81 28.47 -18.45
C ASP A 347 1.19 29.90 -18.88
N ASP A 348 0.87 30.91 -18.05
CA ASP A 348 1.06 32.33 -18.39
C ASP A 348 2.35 32.93 -17.81
N ILE A 349 2.90 32.36 -16.74
CA ILE A 349 4.08 32.90 -16.03
C ILE A 349 5.25 31.92 -16.03
N VAL A 350 5.08 30.73 -15.47
CA VAL A 350 6.19 29.79 -15.20
C VAL A 350 6.76 29.20 -16.48
N ASP A 351 5.93 28.61 -17.33
CA ASP A 351 6.37 27.95 -18.57
C ASP A 351 7.01 28.94 -19.57
N PRO A 352 6.44 30.13 -19.82
CA PRO A 352 7.09 31.15 -20.63
C PRO A 352 8.45 31.58 -20.08
N GLN A 353 8.57 31.74 -18.76
CA GLN A 353 9.82 32.19 -18.13
C GLN A 353 10.89 31.09 -18.16
N LEU A 354 10.52 29.83 -17.90
CA LEU A 354 11.44 28.69 -18.04
C LEU A 354 11.95 28.54 -19.48
N ALA A 355 11.09 28.74 -20.46
CA ALA A 355 11.47 28.70 -21.87
C ALA A 355 12.45 29.83 -22.23
N ALA A 356 12.23 31.03 -21.68
CA ALA A 356 13.13 32.17 -21.87
C ALA A 356 14.52 31.96 -21.23
N MET A 357 14.58 31.33 -20.04
CA MET A 357 15.83 31.06 -19.32
C MET A 357 16.61 29.87 -19.92
N SER A 358 15.92 28.88 -20.47
CA SER A 358 16.54 27.69 -21.08
C SER A 358 16.99 27.89 -22.53
N GLY A 359 16.51 28.97 -23.18
CA GLY A 359 16.84 29.33 -24.56
C GLY A 359 17.93 30.40 -24.71
N GLY A 360 18.57 30.81 -23.60
CA GLY A 360 19.57 31.88 -23.51
C GLY A 360 21.02 31.43 -23.65
#